data_AF-A0A5D0J4J4-F1
#
_entry.id   AF-A0A5D0J4J4-F1
#
_cell.length_a   1.000
_cell.length_b   1.000
_cell.length_c   1.000
_cell.angle_alpha   90.00
_cell.angle_beta   90.00
_cell.angle_gamma   90.00
#
_symmetry.space_group_name_H-M   'P 1'
#
loop_
_entity.id
_entity.type
_entity.pdbx_description
1 polymer ?
#
loop_
_entity_poly.entity_id
_entity_poly.type
_entity_poly.pdbx_seq_one_letter_code
_entity_poly.pdbx_strand_id
1 'polypeptide(L)' 'EDYREWTYENHRKGFALVTPTKWRTTSGFETVSRFCFINPDTTEADIEAILNSMV' A
#
# COMPACT_ATOMS: atom_id res chain seq x y z
N GLU A 1 -3.52 13.81 -4.83
CA GLU A 1 -2.88 13.12 -5.98
C GLU A 1 -1.90 12.04 -5.56
N ASP A 2 -0.96 12.34 -4.66
CA ASP A 2 0.30 11.60 -4.47
C ASP A 2 0.15 10.08 -4.22
N TYR A 3 -0.74 9.66 -3.32
CA TYR A 3 -0.93 8.23 -3.02
C TYR A 3 -1.42 7.43 -4.23
N ARG A 4 -2.28 8.05 -5.05
CA ARG A 4 -2.83 7.40 -6.25
C ARG A 4 -1.74 7.26 -7.32
N GLU A 5 -0.93 8.28 -7.51
CA GLU A 5 0.19 8.24 -8.46
C GLU A 5 1.26 7.23 -8.04
N TRP A 6 1.65 7.23 -6.76
CA TRP A 6 2.55 6.25 -6.16
C TRP A 6 2.04 4.80 -6.35
N THR A 7 0.74 4.58 -6.16
CA THR A 7 0.10 3.27 -6.38
C THR A 7 0.26 2.81 -7.84
N TYR A 8 -0.01 3.70 -8.80
CA TYR A 8 0.10 3.37 -10.21
C TYR A 8 1.55 3.17 -10.66
N GLU A 9 2.50 3.95 -10.14
CA GLU A 9 3.91 3.79 -10.44
C GLU A 9 4.47 2.46 -9.94
N ASN A 10 4.20 2.11 -8.68
CA ASN A 10 4.68 0.85 -8.11
C ASN A 10 4.03 -0.36 -8.77
N HIS A 11 2.76 -0.25 -9.17
CA HIS A 11 2.10 -1.30 -9.92
C HIS A 11 2.74 -1.46 -11.32
N ARG A 12 3.02 -0.36 -12.03
CA ARG A 12 3.69 -0.39 -13.35
C ARG A 12 5.10 -0.96 -13.28
N LYS A 13 5.83 -0.71 -12.19
CA LYS A 13 7.17 -1.24 -11.94
C LYS A 13 7.16 -2.73 -11.53
N GLY A 14 5.99 -3.34 -11.36
CA GLY A 14 5.85 -4.71 -10.85
C GLY A 14 6.28 -4.85 -9.38
N PHE A 15 6.39 -3.74 -8.66
CA PHE A 15 6.92 -3.70 -7.31
C PHE A 15 5.85 -4.01 -6.27
N ALA A 16 4.71 -3.29 -6.31
CA ALA A 16 3.59 -3.52 -5.40
C ALA A 16 2.28 -2.95 -5.95
N LEU A 17 1.14 -3.56 -5.61
CA LEU A 17 -0.19 -3.00 -5.83
C LEU A 17 -0.84 -2.70 -4.48
N VAL A 18 -0.90 -1.44 -4.11
CA VAL A 18 -1.43 -1.02 -2.81
C VAL A 18 -2.52 0.02 -3.02
N THR A 19 -3.78 -0.38 -2.90
CA THR A 19 -4.91 0.51 -3.14
C THR A 19 -5.35 1.24 -1.85
N PRO A 20 -5.67 2.54 -1.92
CA PRO A 20 -6.17 3.27 -0.76
C PRO A 20 -7.55 2.73 -0.39
N THR A 21 -7.78 2.48 0.90
CA THR A 21 -9.08 2.04 1.42
C THR A 21 -9.64 3.11 2.35
N LYS A 22 -10.94 3.43 2.22
CA LYS A 22 -11.64 4.25 3.22
C LYS A 22 -12.09 3.34 4.36
N TRP A 23 -11.52 3.54 5.54
CA TRP A 23 -11.90 2.82 6.76
C TRP A 23 -12.82 3.69 7.61
N ARG A 24 -13.89 3.08 8.14
CA ARG A 24 -14.87 3.78 8.99
C ARG A 24 -14.48 3.59 10.46
N THR A 25 -14.23 4.69 11.15
CA THR A 25 -13.99 4.74 12.59
C THR A 25 -15.17 5.39 13.30
N THR A 26 -15.12 5.44 14.64
CA THR A 26 -16.12 6.11 15.48
C THR A 26 -16.20 7.62 15.22
N SER A 27 -15.14 8.23 14.70
CA SER A 27 -15.02 9.67 14.44
C SER A 27 -15.22 10.05 12.97
N GLY A 28 -15.37 9.11 12.04
CA GLY A 28 -15.59 9.40 10.62
C GLY A 28 -14.98 8.38 9.66
N PHE A 29 -14.60 8.82 8.46
CA PHE A 29 -13.86 8.03 7.48
C PHE A 29 -12.42 8.50 7.39
N GLU A 30 -11.48 7.57 7.50
CA GLU A 30 -10.06 7.80 7.28
C GLU A 30 -9.57 7.06 6.03
N THR A 31 -8.56 7.61 5.36
CA THR A 31 -7.86 6.89 4.28
C THR A 31 -6.75 6.08 4.92
N VAL A 32 -6.75 4.78 4.68
CA VAL A 32 -5.72 3.86 5.18
C VAL A 32 -5.05 3.12 4.03
N SER A 33 -3.77 2.83 4.21
CA SER A 33 -3.04 1.85 3.41
C SER A 33 -3.42 0.45 3.88
N ARG A 34 -3.82 -0.43 2.96
CA ARG A 34 -4.18 -1.83 3.27
C ARG A 34 -3.31 -2.78 2.47
N PHE A 35 -2.57 -3.64 3.19
CA PHE A 35 -1.73 -4.68 2.61
C PHE A 35 -2.44 -6.03 2.69
N CYS A 36 -2.36 -6.81 1.61
CA CYS A 36 -2.79 -8.21 1.58
C CYS A 36 -1.66 -9.03 0.97
N PHE A 37 -1.04 -9.88 1.78
CA PHE A 37 0.06 -10.74 1.37
C PHE A 37 -0.50 -12.09 0.95
N ILE A 38 -0.49 -12.36 -0.36
CA ILE A 38 -1.00 -13.61 -0.95
C ILE A 38 0.16 -14.56 -1.29
N ASN A 39 1.31 -14.00 -1.67
CA ASN A 39 2.48 -14.79 -2.05
C ASN A 39 3.16 -15.35 -0.79
N PRO A 40 3.30 -16.70 -0.63
CA PRO A 40 3.98 -17.30 0.51
C PRO A 40 5.48 -16.98 0.57
N ASP A 41 6.08 -16.52 -0.54
CA ASP A 41 7.48 -16.13 -0.60
C ASP A 41 7.71 -14.67 -0.14
N THR A 42 6.66 -13.97 0.31
CA THR A 42 6.80 -12.60 0.83
C THR A 42 7.63 -12.60 2.10
N THR A 43 8.66 -11.75 2.15
CA THR A 43 9.56 -11.60 3.30
C THR A 43 9.31 -10.28 4.04
N GLU A 44 9.84 -10.16 5.25
CA GLU A 44 9.81 -8.89 6.00
C GLU A 44 10.53 -7.76 5.27
N ALA A 45 11.62 -8.07 4.56
CA ALA A 45 12.38 -7.08 3.77
C ALA A 45 11.54 -6.48 2.63
N ASP A 46 10.66 -7.26 2.01
CA ASP A 46 9.73 -6.75 0.98
C ASP A 46 8.75 -5.74 1.59
N ILE A 47 8.27 -6.00 2.81
CA ILE A 47 7.36 -5.11 3.54
C ILE A 47 8.07 -3.81 3.90
N GLU A 48 9.30 -3.88 4.42
CA GLU A 48 10.12 -2.71 4.74
C GLU A 48 10.37 -1.85 3.50
N ALA A 49 10.70 -2.47 2.35
CA ALA A 49 10.90 -1.75 1.10
C ALA A 49 9.65 -0.99 0.66
N ILE A 50 8.46 -1.60 0.79
CA ILE A 50 7.21 -0.93 0.44
C ILE A 50 6.92 0.23 1.40
N LEU A 51 7.07 0.04 2.71
CA LEU A 51 6.85 1.11 3.70
C LEU A 51 7.82 2.29 3.49
N ASN A 52 9.09 2.02 3.22
CA ASN A 52 10.10 3.04 2.94
C ASN A 52 9.81 3.83 1.66
N SER A 53 9.07 3.25 0.71
CA SER A 53 8.70 3.94 -0.53
C SER A 53 7.49 4.86 -0.37
N MET A 54 6.74 4.80 0.74
CA MET A 54 5.53 5.63 0.98
C MET A 54 5.83 7.04 1.49
N VAL A 55 7.11 7.43 1.57
CA VAL A 55 7.60 8.72 2.10
C VAL A 55 7.64 9.79 1.02
#